data_AF-A0A7Y6YPP6-F1
#
_entry.id   AF-A0A7Y6YPP6-F1
#
_cell.length_a   1.000
_cell.length_b   1.000
_cell.length_c   1.000
_cell.angle_alpha   90.00
_cell.angle_beta   90.00
_cell.angle_gamma   90.00
#
_symmetry.space_group_name_H-M   'P 1'
#
loop_
_entity.id
_entity.type
_entity.pdbx_description
1 polymer ?
#
loop_
_entity_poly.entity_id
_entity_poly.type
_entity_poly.pdbx_seq_one_letter_code
_entity_poly.pdbx_strand_id
1 'polypeptide(L)'
;MAFVHPGHALSTVLSLFDQYPQGAFICEEGQKPISYASAIRLPGPLALQQHEWSAATSEGTGDAHDPAANWLYVSRMLLTAAPGHQSLGPELWPLLASLKSLAVSQGLEGLAVALPFPGYRERSGTAAFHRQCLADGIRKTGRPHLETMGPSVTINIALQMGFRHEAALPGYLGNHRNFALMVWRTGDADALP
;
A
#
# COMPACT_ATOMS: atom_id res chain seq x y z
N MET A 1 -14.97 2.49 5.44
CA MET A 1 -13.78 1.63 5.45
C MET A 1 -13.55 1.04 4.08
N ALA A 2 -12.69 1.69 3.31
CA ALA A 2 -12.23 1.20 2.01
C ALA A 2 -11.11 0.15 2.16
N PHE A 3 -10.24 0.29 3.17
CA PHE A 3 -9.15 -0.66 3.40
C PHE A 3 -8.66 -0.60 4.84
N VAL A 4 -8.58 -1.77 5.47
CA VAL A 4 -8.09 -1.96 6.83
C VAL A 4 -7.46 -3.35 6.96
N HIS A 5 -6.25 -3.42 7.51
CA HIS A 5 -5.58 -4.69 7.85
C HIS A 5 -6.24 -5.37 9.05
N PRO A 6 -6.25 -6.71 9.15
CA PRO A 6 -6.90 -7.41 10.27
C PRO A 6 -6.19 -7.18 11.61
N GLY A 7 -6.84 -7.63 12.70
CA GLY A 7 -6.29 -7.62 14.06
C GLY A 7 -6.04 -6.21 14.60
N HIS A 8 -7.05 -5.61 15.24
CA HIS A 8 -6.97 -4.27 15.83
C HIS A 8 -6.84 -4.32 17.35
N ALA A 9 -5.71 -4.82 17.83
CA ALA A 9 -5.36 -4.68 19.24
C ALA A 9 -4.55 -3.40 19.45
N LEU A 10 -4.87 -2.65 20.50
CA LEU A 10 -4.09 -1.48 20.92
C LEU A 10 -2.60 -1.86 21.11
N SER A 11 -2.34 -3.02 21.73
CA SER A 11 -0.99 -3.54 21.95
C SER A 11 -0.20 -3.71 20.64
N THR A 12 -0.83 -4.18 19.57
CA THR A 12 -0.17 -4.34 18.26
C THR A 12 0.20 -3.00 17.64
N VAL A 13 -0.68 -1.99 17.75
CA VAL A 13 -0.39 -0.64 17.24
C VAL A 13 0.71 0.03 18.05
N LEU A 14 0.68 -0.10 19.38
CA LEU A 14 1.73 0.43 20.25
C LEU A 14 3.08 -0.24 19.98
N SER A 15 3.11 -1.57 19.87
CA SER A 15 4.33 -2.32 19.51
C SER A 15 4.94 -1.83 18.20
N LEU A 16 4.12 -1.64 17.16
CA LEU A 16 4.59 -1.16 15.86
C LEU A 16 5.16 0.26 15.96
N PHE A 17 4.50 1.13 16.73
CA PHE A 17 4.97 2.49 16.97
C PHE A 17 6.27 2.53 17.78
N ASP A 18 6.40 1.69 18.80
CA ASP A 18 7.61 1.61 19.63
C ASP A 18 8.82 1.13 18.82
N GLN A 19 8.62 0.21 17.88
CA GLN A 19 9.68 -0.29 16.99
C GLN A 19 10.13 0.77 15.99
N TYR A 20 9.20 1.53 15.40
CA TYR A 20 9.53 2.47 14.33
C TYR A 20 8.57 3.67 14.24
N PRO A 21 8.67 4.64 15.17
CA PRO A 21 7.68 5.72 15.28
C PRO A 21 7.70 6.68 14.09
N GLN A 22 8.88 6.94 13.52
CA GLN A 22 9.09 7.71 12.28
C GLN A 22 8.35 7.13 11.06
N GLY A 23 7.94 5.85 11.08
CA GLY A 23 7.14 5.24 10.02
C GLY A 23 5.64 5.49 10.11
N ALA A 24 5.16 6.15 11.18
CA ALA A 24 3.75 6.37 11.42
C ALA A 24 3.28 7.76 10.98
N PHE A 25 2.18 7.79 10.22
CA PHE A 25 1.56 9.01 9.71
C PHE A 25 0.06 8.98 9.91
N ILE A 26 -0.50 10.15 10.24
CA ILE A 26 -1.94 10.39 10.32
C ILE A 26 -2.27 11.50 9.33
N CYS A 27 -3.37 11.36 8.60
CA CYS A 27 -3.97 12.46 7.85
C CYS A 27 -5.14 13.02 8.65
N GLU A 28 -5.25 14.35 8.70
CA GLU A 28 -6.30 15.06 9.41
C GLU A 28 -7.07 15.98 8.47
N GLU A 29 -8.39 16.04 8.65
CA GLU A 29 -9.26 17.05 8.06
C GLU A 29 -9.95 17.83 9.19
N GLY A 30 -9.66 19.12 9.29
CA GLY A 30 -10.21 19.96 10.36
C GLY A 30 -9.88 19.42 11.77
N GLN A 31 -8.62 19.03 12.01
CA GLN A 31 -8.12 18.41 13.26
C GLN A 31 -8.74 17.04 13.60
N LYS A 32 -9.46 16.44 12.64
CA LYS A 32 -10.07 15.12 12.82
C LYS A 32 -9.24 14.10 12.04
N PRO A 33 -8.68 13.06 12.69
CA PRO A 33 -7.99 11.99 11.98
C PRO A 33 -8.93 11.29 10.99
N ILE A 34 -8.55 11.27 9.71
CA ILE A 34 -9.31 10.65 8.63
C ILE A 34 -8.60 9.44 8.01
N SER A 35 -7.29 9.30 8.18
CA SER A 35 -6.55 8.12 7.78
C SER A 35 -5.28 7.94 8.59
N TYR A 36 -4.75 6.71 8.57
CA TYR A 36 -3.53 6.35 9.26
C TYR A 36 -2.74 5.33 8.43
N ALA A 37 -1.42 5.46 8.45
CA ALA A 37 -0.51 4.42 7.97
C ALA A 37 0.68 4.26 8.92
N SER A 38 1.19 3.04 9.00
CA SER A 38 2.51 2.77 9.52
C SER A 38 3.28 1.89 8.57
N ALA A 39 4.57 2.17 8.48
CA ALA A 39 5.52 1.42 7.71
C ALA A 39 6.61 0.82 8.61
N ILE A 40 7.36 -0.12 8.07
CA ILE A 40 8.58 -0.68 8.63
C ILE A 40 9.63 -0.78 7.52
N ARG A 41 10.88 -1.05 7.88
CA ARG A 41 11.94 -1.33 6.91
C ARG A 41 12.07 -2.84 6.76
N LEU A 42 12.05 -3.31 5.52
CA LEU A 42 12.18 -4.73 5.16
C LEU A 42 13.25 -4.91 4.09
N PRO A 43 13.96 -6.06 4.05
CA PRO A 43 14.89 -6.35 2.97
C PRO A 43 14.12 -6.54 1.66
N GLY A 44 14.70 -6.11 0.54
CA GLY A 44 14.07 -6.18 -0.79
C GLY A 44 13.42 -7.54 -1.13
N PRO A 45 14.06 -8.69 -0.89
CA PRO A 45 13.45 -10.00 -1.13
C PRO A 45 12.13 -10.22 -0.38
N LEU A 46 11.96 -9.66 0.83
CA LEU A 46 10.71 -9.75 1.57
C LEU A 46 9.71 -8.68 1.12
N ALA A 47 10.18 -7.45 0.89
CA ALA A 47 9.33 -6.32 0.52
C ALA A 47 8.71 -6.43 -0.89
N LEU A 48 9.41 -7.08 -1.84
CA LEU A 48 9.09 -7.06 -3.27
C LEU A 48 8.50 -8.37 -3.82
N GLN A 49 8.55 -9.45 -3.05
CA GLN A 49 8.03 -10.75 -3.47
C GLN A 49 6.60 -10.98 -2.99
N GLN A 50 5.97 -12.05 -3.48
CA GLN A 50 4.69 -12.48 -2.97
C GLN A 50 4.84 -12.97 -1.52
N HIS A 51 4.02 -12.44 -0.61
CA HIS A 51 4.00 -12.80 0.80
C HIS A 51 2.61 -12.61 1.40
N GLU A 52 2.38 -13.23 2.56
CA GLU A 52 1.25 -12.92 3.43
C GLU A 52 1.62 -11.76 4.36
N TRP A 53 0.63 -10.95 4.72
CA TRP A 53 0.78 -9.80 5.61
C TRP A 53 1.31 -10.21 6.98
N SER A 54 0.77 -11.28 7.56
CA SER A 54 1.20 -11.87 8.83
C SER A 54 2.68 -12.19 8.84
N ALA A 55 3.15 -12.85 7.78
CA ALA A 55 4.56 -13.23 7.62
C ALA A 55 5.48 -12.00 7.41
N ALA A 56 5.06 -11.02 6.60
CA ALA A 56 5.89 -9.85 6.32
C ALA A 56 5.95 -8.82 7.48
N THR A 57 4.97 -8.82 8.38
CA THR A 57 4.83 -7.80 9.42
C THR A 57 4.87 -8.33 10.85
N SER A 58 5.05 -9.64 11.01
CA SER A 58 4.91 -10.34 12.30
C SER A 58 3.54 -10.09 12.92
N GLU A 59 2.46 -10.42 12.19
CA GLU A 59 1.06 -10.15 12.62
C GLU A 59 0.80 -8.66 12.91
N GLY A 60 1.58 -7.77 12.28
CA GLY A 60 1.48 -6.33 12.41
C GLY A 60 2.07 -5.74 13.68
N THR A 61 2.84 -6.50 14.47
CA THR A 61 3.54 -5.99 15.69
C THR A 61 4.73 -5.12 15.36
N GLY A 62 5.24 -5.19 14.13
CA GLY A 62 6.44 -4.47 13.71
C GLY A 62 7.74 -5.19 14.01
N ASP A 63 7.74 -6.39 14.59
CA ASP A 63 8.96 -7.14 14.92
C ASP A 63 9.78 -7.54 13.69
N ALA A 64 9.17 -7.52 12.50
CA ALA A 64 9.86 -7.71 11.24
C ALA A 64 10.71 -6.48 10.80
N HIS A 65 10.64 -5.36 11.52
CA HIS A 65 11.40 -4.16 11.21
C HIS A 65 12.90 -4.41 11.31
N ASP A 66 13.61 -4.14 10.21
CA ASP A 66 15.07 -4.21 10.14
C ASP A 66 15.67 -2.81 9.85
N PRO A 67 16.33 -2.17 10.83
CA PRO A 67 16.98 -0.88 10.66
C PRO A 67 18.13 -0.86 9.64
N ALA A 68 18.63 -2.00 9.18
CA ALA A 68 19.63 -2.09 8.13
C ALA A 68 18.99 -2.23 6.74
N ALA A 69 17.70 -2.55 6.65
CA ALA A 69 17.06 -2.86 5.40
C ALA A 69 16.72 -1.63 4.53
N ASN A 70 16.69 -1.82 3.22
CA ASN A 70 16.72 -0.75 2.22
C ASN A 70 15.35 -0.40 1.62
N TRP A 71 14.27 -1.07 2.02
CA TRP A 71 12.91 -0.79 1.52
C TRP A 71 11.98 -0.36 2.64
N LEU A 72 11.19 0.69 2.38
CA LEU A 72 10.06 1.05 3.23
C LEU A 72 8.85 0.22 2.81
N TYR A 73 8.19 -0.43 3.77
CA TYR A 73 7.04 -1.28 3.52
C TYR A 73 5.87 -0.86 4.40
N VAL A 74 4.70 -0.58 3.80
CA VAL A 74 3.49 -0.21 4.56
C VAL A 74 2.93 -1.44 5.27
N SER A 75 3.23 -1.56 6.57
CA SER A 75 2.79 -2.68 7.42
C SER A 75 1.33 -2.55 7.84
N ARG A 76 0.82 -1.33 7.97
CA ARG A 76 -0.57 -1.08 8.35
C ARG A 76 -1.11 0.18 7.70
N MET A 77 -2.36 0.14 7.30
CA MET A 77 -3.10 1.27 6.73
C MET A 77 -4.58 1.18 7.12
N LEU A 78 -5.17 2.34 7.36
CA LEU A 78 -6.58 2.53 7.70
C LEU A 78 -7.11 3.72 6.91
N LEU A 79 -8.12 3.47 6.08
CA LEU A 79 -8.85 4.50 5.35
C LEU A 79 -10.31 4.54 5.84
N THR A 80 -10.79 5.70 6.26
CA THR A 80 -12.11 5.88 6.87
C THR A 80 -13.23 5.94 5.82
N ALA A 81 -13.04 6.59 4.67
CA ALA A 81 -14.04 6.62 3.61
C ALA A 81 -14.42 5.19 3.18
N ALA A 82 -15.71 4.92 3.13
CA ALA A 82 -16.29 3.66 2.62
C ALA A 82 -16.64 3.83 1.13
N PRO A 83 -16.98 2.75 0.40
CA PRO A 83 -17.53 2.87 -0.95
C PRO A 83 -18.75 3.82 -0.94
N GLY A 84 -18.61 5.00 -1.55
CA GLY A 84 -19.56 6.12 -1.51
C GLY A 84 -18.97 7.40 -2.15
N HIS A 85 -19.69 8.52 -2.15
CA HIS A 85 -19.31 9.76 -2.89
C HIS A 85 -18.08 10.52 -2.36
N GLN A 86 -17.41 10.05 -1.31
CA GLN A 86 -16.14 10.64 -0.86
C GLN A 86 -14.97 10.01 -1.61
N SER A 87 -14.16 10.86 -2.23
CA SER A 87 -12.90 10.46 -2.85
C SER A 87 -11.94 9.94 -1.77
N LEU A 88 -11.21 8.85 -2.07
CA LEU A 88 -10.11 8.37 -1.23
C LEU A 88 -8.83 9.21 -1.37
N GLY A 89 -8.78 10.12 -2.34
CA GLY A 89 -7.63 10.99 -2.60
C GLY A 89 -7.17 11.78 -1.38
N PRO A 90 -8.05 12.54 -0.70
CA PRO A 90 -7.71 13.28 0.51
C PRO A 90 -7.12 12.43 1.64
N GLU A 91 -7.43 11.14 1.70
CA GLU A 91 -6.90 10.23 2.73
C GLU A 91 -5.60 9.55 2.32
N LEU A 92 -5.52 9.02 1.10
CA LEU A 92 -4.42 8.16 0.66
C LEU A 92 -3.24 8.96 0.11
N TRP A 93 -3.51 10.06 -0.62
CA TRP A 93 -2.45 10.86 -1.25
C TRP A 93 -1.47 11.43 -0.22
N PRO A 94 -1.92 12.07 0.89
CA PRO A 94 -0.99 12.63 1.87
C PRO A 94 -0.17 11.56 2.59
N LEU A 95 -0.77 10.38 2.86
CA LEU A 95 -0.05 9.25 3.46
C LEU A 95 1.06 8.74 2.55
N LEU A 96 0.75 8.47 1.27
CA LEU A 96 1.76 8.00 0.31
C LEU A 96 2.85 9.05 0.07
N ALA A 97 2.51 10.34 0.00
CA ALA A 97 3.48 11.41 -0.16
C ALA A 97 4.44 11.48 1.05
N SER A 98 3.91 11.36 2.27
CA SER A 98 4.71 11.38 3.50
C SER A 98 5.64 10.16 3.58
N LEU A 99 5.14 8.98 3.23
CA LEU A 99 5.95 7.76 3.17
C LEU A 99 7.05 7.82 2.11
N LYS A 100 6.79 8.40 0.94
CA LYS A 100 7.82 8.66 -0.08
C LYS A 100 8.90 9.61 0.44
N SER A 101 8.49 10.72 1.07
CA SER A 101 9.41 11.68 1.67
C SER A 101 10.29 11.02 2.76
N LEU A 102 9.70 10.13 3.57
CA LEU A 102 10.44 9.33 4.53
C LEU A 102 11.48 8.42 3.84
N ALA A 103 11.08 7.72 2.78
CA ALA A 103 11.99 6.85 2.03
C ALA A 103 13.16 7.63 1.41
N VAL A 104 12.91 8.82 0.85
CA VAL A 104 13.96 9.72 0.34
C VAL A 104 14.89 10.16 1.47
N SER A 105 14.32 10.69 2.56
CA SER A 105 15.12 11.28 3.64
C SER A 105 16.00 10.26 4.36
N GLN A 106 15.64 8.98 4.34
CA GLN A 106 16.44 7.89 4.89
C GLN A 106 17.32 7.18 3.86
N GLY A 107 17.35 7.63 2.60
CA GLY A 107 18.17 7.03 1.55
C GLY A 107 17.76 5.59 1.19
N LEU A 108 16.46 5.28 1.29
CA LEU A 108 15.92 3.97 0.95
C LEU A 108 15.75 3.82 -0.57
N GLU A 109 15.75 2.58 -1.06
CA GLU A 109 15.59 2.25 -2.49
C GLU A 109 14.17 2.57 -2.99
N GLY A 110 13.18 2.52 -2.10
CA GLY A 110 11.80 2.82 -2.44
C GLY A 110 10.79 2.46 -1.35
N LEU A 111 9.53 2.48 -1.77
CA LEU A 111 8.34 2.22 -0.96
C LEU A 111 7.47 1.15 -1.61
N ALA A 112 7.14 0.12 -0.83
CA ALA A 112 6.24 -0.97 -1.20
C ALA A 112 4.94 -0.88 -0.38
N VAL A 113 3.79 -1.02 -1.06
CA VAL A 113 2.46 -0.99 -0.44
C VAL A 113 1.55 -2.02 -1.10
N ALA A 114 0.88 -2.84 -0.29
CA ALA A 114 -0.15 -3.75 -0.76
C ALA A 114 -1.50 -3.02 -0.83
N LEU A 115 -2.10 -2.97 -2.02
CA LEU A 115 -3.40 -2.31 -2.24
C LEU A 115 -4.47 -3.30 -2.75
N PRO A 116 -5.73 -3.17 -2.31
CA PRO A 116 -6.81 -4.07 -2.72
C PRO A 116 -6.97 -4.16 -4.24
N PHE A 117 -6.84 -5.37 -4.80
CA PHE A 117 -7.11 -5.63 -6.21
C PHE A 117 -8.56 -6.11 -6.39
N PRO A 118 -9.31 -5.63 -7.41
CA PRO A 118 -10.69 -6.03 -7.60
C PRO A 118 -10.80 -7.51 -8.01
N GLY A 119 -11.77 -8.21 -7.40
CA GLY A 119 -12.12 -9.59 -7.73
C GLY A 119 -11.74 -10.61 -6.66
N TYR A 120 -12.58 -11.63 -6.53
CA TYR A 120 -12.46 -12.71 -5.53
C TYR A 120 -12.17 -14.08 -6.17
N ARG A 121 -11.97 -14.13 -7.48
CA ARG A 121 -11.69 -15.38 -8.19
C ARG A 121 -10.20 -15.69 -8.12
N GLU A 122 -9.83 -16.95 -8.25
CA GLU A 122 -8.42 -17.37 -8.30
C GLU A 122 -7.63 -16.62 -9.39
N ARG A 123 -8.22 -16.46 -10.58
CA ARG A 123 -7.63 -15.68 -11.68
C ARG A 123 -7.27 -14.24 -11.28
N SER A 124 -8.09 -13.58 -10.47
CA SER A 124 -7.82 -12.21 -10.01
C SER A 124 -6.69 -12.10 -8.99
N GLY A 125 -6.14 -13.21 -8.52
CA GLY A 125 -4.93 -13.25 -7.68
C GLY A 125 -3.62 -13.41 -8.45
N THR A 126 -3.66 -13.37 -9.79
CA THR A 126 -2.48 -13.66 -10.62
C THR A 126 -1.84 -12.39 -11.20
N ALA A 127 -0.51 -12.36 -11.23
CA ALA A 127 0.22 -11.24 -11.80
C ALA A 127 -0.04 -11.08 -13.32
N ALA A 128 -0.30 -12.18 -14.02
CA ALA A 128 -0.69 -12.15 -15.43
C ALA A 128 -2.02 -11.39 -15.64
N PHE A 129 -3.02 -11.65 -14.79
CA PHE A 129 -4.30 -10.94 -14.87
C PHE A 129 -4.18 -9.47 -14.47
N HIS A 130 -3.41 -9.15 -13.42
CA HIS A 130 -3.18 -7.75 -13.03
C HIS A 130 -2.56 -6.94 -14.18
N ARG A 131 -1.51 -7.49 -14.81
CA ARG A 131 -0.85 -6.86 -15.97
C ARG A 131 -1.80 -6.72 -17.16
N GLN A 132 -2.66 -7.71 -17.40
CA GLN A 132 -3.69 -7.62 -18.44
C GLN A 132 -4.64 -6.44 -18.18
N CYS A 133 -5.18 -6.31 -16.97
CA CYS A 133 -6.09 -5.22 -16.62
C CYS A 133 -5.42 -3.84 -16.78
N LEU A 134 -4.16 -3.71 -16.35
CA LEU A 134 -3.40 -2.47 -16.51
C LEU A 134 -3.12 -2.14 -17.99
N ALA A 135 -2.79 -3.14 -18.80
CA ALA A 135 -2.58 -2.98 -20.24
C ALA A 135 -3.86 -2.55 -20.97
N ASP A 136 -5.02 -3.10 -20.57
CA ASP A 136 -6.31 -2.68 -21.10
C ASP A 136 -6.65 -1.24 -20.71
N GLY A 137 -6.28 -0.81 -19.49
CA GLY A 137 -6.36 0.60 -19.07
C GLY A 137 -5.50 1.53 -19.91
N ILE A 138 -4.26 1.14 -20.23
CA ILE A 138 -3.36 1.89 -21.12
C ILE A 138 -3.99 2.07 -22.50
N ARG A 139 -4.50 0.97 -23.09
CA ARG A 139 -5.12 1.01 -24.42
C ARG A 139 -6.28 2.00 -24.51
N LYS A 140 -7.02 2.18 -23.42
CA LYS A 140 -8.22 3.02 -23.37
C LYS A 140 -7.96 4.46 -22.96
N THR A 141 -6.99 4.69 -22.06
CA THR A 141 -6.78 5.99 -21.42
C THR A 141 -5.41 6.60 -21.70
N GLY A 142 -4.52 5.89 -22.39
CA GLY A 142 -3.14 6.29 -22.64
C GLY A 142 -2.21 6.09 -21.44
N ARG A 143 -2.71 5.62 -20.30
CA ARG A 143 -1.94 5.44 -19.05
C ARG A 143 -2.38 4.19 -18.27
N PRO A 144 -1.53 3.61 -17.40
CA PRO A 144 -1.93 2.53 -16.51
C PRO A 144 -3.15 2.92 -15.68
N HIS A 145 -4.21 2.12 -15.76
CA HIS A 145 -5.47 2.39 -15.08
C HIS A 145 -6.28 1.11 -14.89
N LEU A 146 -7.02 0.99 -13.80
CA LEU A 146 -8.03 -0.04 -13.60
C LEU A 146 -9.43 0.59 -13.76
N GLU A 147 -10.21 0.09 -14.72
CA GLU A 147 -11.52 0.66 -15.09
C GLU A 147 -12.63 0.51 -14.04
N THR A 148 -12.48 -0.44 -13.10
CA THR A 148 -13.54 -0.73 -12.15
C THR A 148 -13.63 0.37 -11.09
N MET A 149 -14.84 0.74 -10.67
CA MET A 149 -15.07 1.53 -9.44
C MET A 149 -15.05 0.60 -8.22
N GLY A 150 -14.44 1.03 -7.10
CA GLY A 150 -14.33 0.22 -5.87
C GLY A 150 -12.88 0.06 -5.38
N PRO A 151 -12.42 -1.16 -5.00
CA PRO A 151 -11.08 -1.41 -4.44
C PRO A 151 -9.91 -0.83 -5.27
N SER A 152 -10.09 -0.78 -6.59
CA SER A 152 -9.16 -0.25 -7.59
C SER A 152 -8.86 1.25 -7.48
N VAL A 153 -9.67 2.04 -6.76
CA VAL A 153 -9.40 3.48 -6.58
C VAL A 153 -8.05 3.72 -5.91
N THR A 154 -7.70 2.89 -4.91
CA THR A 154 -6.41 2.99 -4.22
C THR A 154 -5.24 2.72 -5.16
N ILE A 155 -5.34 1.68 -6.00
CA ILE A 155 -4.34 1.35 -7.02
C ILE A 155 -4.21 2.49 -8.04
N ASN A 156 -5.32 3.06 -8.51
CA ASN A 156 -5.30 4.17 -9.45
C ASN A 156 -4.62 5.43 -8.86
N ILE A 157 -4.86 5.74 -7.58
CA ILE A 157 -4.14 6.80 -6.87
C ILE A 157 -2.63 6.50 -6.83
N ALA A 158 -2.25 5.28 -6.45
CA ALA A 158 -0.84 4.90 -6.42
C ALA A 158 -0.18 5.00 -7.82
N LEU A 159 -0.86 4.56 -8.88
CA LEU A 159 -0.37 4.70 -10.26
C LEU A 159 -0.17 6.17 -10.66
N GLN A 160 -1.10 7.06 -10.29
CA GLN A 160 -0.95 8.51 -10.52
C GLN A 160 0.24 9.08 -9.76
N MET A 161 0.52 8.56 -8.58
CA MET A 161 1.70 8.90 -7.79
C MET A 161 2.95 8.13 -8.24
N GLY A 162 3.01 7.60 -9.46
CA GLY A 162 4.22 6.96 -10.00
C GLY A 162 4.58 5.60 -9.41
N PHE A 163 3.71 4.97 -8.61
CA PHE A 163 3.91 3.57 -8.23
C PHE A 163 3.65 2.66 -9.44
N ARG A 164 4.31 1.51 -9.44
CA ARG A 164 4.18 0.46 -10.46
C ARG A 164 3.73 -0.84 -9.82
N HIS A 165 3.00 -1.65 -10.58
CA HIS A 165 2.66 -3.01 -10.17
C HIS A 165 3.93 -3.88 -10.18
N GLU A 166 4.25 -4.50 -9.05
CA GLU A 166 5.40 -5.39 -8.90
C GLU A 166 4.96 -6.86 -8.86
N ALA A 167 4.04 -7.20 -7.95
CA ALA A 167 3.58 -8.57 -7.73
C ALA A 167 2.09 -8.65 -7.44
N ALA A 168 1.50 -9.83 -7.65
CA ALA A 168 0.19 -10.16 -7.12
C ALA A 168 0.37 -10.78 -5.73
N LEU A 169 -0.54 -10.45 -4.82
CA LEU A 169 -0.58 -10.93 -3.44
C LEU A 169 -1.94 -11.62 -3.20
N PRO A 170 -2.14 -12.83 -3.75
CA PRO A 170 -3.32 -13.62 -3.42
C PRO A 170 -3.25 -14.04 -1.95
N GLY A 171 -4.37 -13.99 -1.23
CA GLY A 171 -4.39 -14.44 0.16
C GLY A 171 -3.67 -13.51 1.13
N TYR A 172 -3.28 -12.30 0.72
CA TYR A 172 -2.42 -11.39 1.49
C TYR A 172 -2.85 -11.22 2.96
N LEU A 173 -4.15 -11.10 3.23
CA LEU A 173 -4.68 -10.92 4.59
C LEU A 173 -5.15 -12.25 5.23
N GLY A 174 -4.67 -13.40 4.77
CA GLY A 174 -5.13 -14.72 5.20
C GLY A 174 -6.58 -15.03 4.79
N ASN A 175 -7.12 -14.33 3.79
CA ASN A 175 -8.47 -14.50 3.29
C ASN A 175 -8.52 -14.42 1.76
N HIS A 176 -9.69 -14.68 1.15
CA HIS A 176 -9.88 -14.78 -0.30
C HIS A 176 -9.74 -13.44 -1.07
N ARG A 177 -9.34 -12.34 -0.42
CA ARG A 177 -9.10 -11.04 -1.08
C ARG A 177 -7.74 -11.03 -1.74
N ASN A 178 -7.70 -10.49 -2.96
CA ASN A 178 -6.48 -10.32 -3.73
C ASN A 178 -5.94 -8.91 -3.57
N PHE A 179 -4.61 -8.79 -3.54
CA PHE A 179 -3.91 -7.52 -3.43
C PHE A 179 -2.90 -7.37 -4.56
N ALA A 180 -2.64 -6.13 -4.95
CA ALA A 180 -1.51 -5.77 -5.80
C ALA A 180 -0.42 -5.17 -4.93
N LEU A 181 0.79 -5.71 -5.04
CA LEU A 181 1.98 -5.05 -4.52
C LEU A 181 2.35 -3.91 -5.46
N MET A 182 2.26 -2.68 -4.96
CA MET A 182 2.59 -1.46 -5.67
C MET A 182 3.91 -0.91 -5.13
N VAL A 183 4.81 -0.54 -6.03
CA VAL A 183 6.18 -0.14 -5.68
C VAL A 183 6.51 1.20 -6.33
N TRP A 184 7.03 2.13 -5.53
CA TRP A 184 7.68 3.34 -6.00
C TRP A 184 9.17 3.29 -5.65
N ARG A 185 10.04 3.69 -6.60
CA ARG A 185 11.49 3.73 -6.38
C ARG A 185 11.95 5.18 -6.21
N THR A 186 12.90 5.44 -5.31
CA THR A 186 13.37 6.79 -4.95
C THR A 186 13.95 7.59 -6.15
N GLY A 187 14.39 6.89 -7.20
CA GLY A 187 14.85 7.49 -8.46
C GLY A 187 13.78 7.66 -9.55
N ASP A 188 12.55 7.17 -9.32
CA ASP A 188 11.45 7.38 -10.26
C ASP A 188 10.93 8.81 -10.08
N ALA A 189 10.94 9.60 -11.15
CA ALA A 189 10.25 10.88 -11.16
C ALA A 189 8.77 10.66 -10.80
N ASP A 190 8.24 11.48 -9.88
CA ASP A 190 6.79 11.58 -9.72
C ASP A 190 6.22 11.96 -11.09
N ALA A 191 5.28 11.17 -11.60
CA ALA A 191 4.46 11.62 -12.72
C ALA A 191 3.70 12.84 -12.20
N LEU A 192 4.20 14.03 -12.52
CA LEU A 192 3.52 15.29 -12.23
C LEU A 192 2.10 15.20 -12.80
N PRO A 193 1.07 15.66 -12.06
CA PRO A 193 -0.25 15.87 -12.63
C PRO A 193 -0.22 16.86 -13.80
#